data_AF-A0A947R405-F1
#
_entry.id   AF-A0A947R405-F1
#
_cell.length_a   1.000
_cell.length_b   1.000
_cell.length_c   1.000
_cell.angle_alpha   90.00
_cell.angle_beta   90.00
_cell.angle_gamma   90.00
#
_symmetry.space_group_name_H-M   'P 1'
#
loop_
_entity.id
_entity.type
_entity.pdbx_description
1 polymer ?
#
loop_
_entity_poly.entity_id
_entity_poly.type
_entity_poly.pdbx_seq_one_letter_code
_entity_poly.pdbx_strand_id
1 'polypeptide(L)'
;MMMAEERLQDSAKHQQGFTLLEVIIALSIFAVGILAVSLMQTAALRSTSSARQRTIAASWISSHMEQIINTPYAVLTDNVVVEDTKYTVTCTVDPPVNNGRQVHLTVSWPDRGTNRSVNFDMIRVSGI
;
A
#
# COMPACT_ATOMS: atom_id res chain seq x y z
N MET A 1 68.74 14.53 54.46
CA MET A 1 67.33 14.13 54.64
C MET A 1 66.61 14.59 53.37
N MET A 2 66.70 13.91 52.21
CA MET A 2 66.06 12.64 51.82
C MET A 2 64.56 12.65 52.14
N MET A 3 63.57 12.51 51.25
CA MET A 3 63.41 12.40 49.80
C MET A 3 61.91 12.59 49.53
N ALA A 4 61.51 13.21 48.43
CA ALA A 4 60.14 13.10 47.93
C ALA A 4 60.16 13.17 46.40
N GLU A 5 60.34 12.02 45.77
CA GLU A 5 60.04 11.85 44.35
C GLU A 5 58.59 11.36 44.24
N GLU A 6 57.65 12.26 43.94
CA GLU A 6 56.31 11.85 43.50
C GLU A 6 56.42 11.26 42.09
N ARG A 7 56.45 9.93 42.00
CA ARG A 7 56.37 9.22 40.73
C ARG A 7 54.94 9.25 40.22
N LEU A 8 54.68 10.08 39.21
CA LEU A 8 53.44 10.04 38.43
C LEU A 8 53.29 8.65 37.78
N GLN A 9 52.35 7.85 38.29
CA GLN A 9 51.92 6.61 37.67
C GLN A 9 51.07 6.95 36.45
N ASP A 10 51.71 6.98 35.29
CA ASP A 10 51.02 7.08 34.02
C ASP A 10 50.25 5.77 33.78
N SER A 11 48.94 5.81 34.06
CA SER A 11 48.04 4.68 33.86
C SER A 11 47.78 4.55 32.37
N ALA A 12 48.69 3.90 31.65
CA ALA A 12 48.46 3.47 30.28
C ALA A 12 47.26 2.51 30.27
N LYS A 13 46.07 3.06 30.02
CA LYS A 13 44.85 2.29 29.77
C LYS A 13 45.14 1.36 28.60
N HIS A 14 45.15 0.06 28.87
CA HIS A 14 45.28 -0.96 27.84
C HIS A 14 44.08 -0.83 26.89
N GLN A 15 44.30 -0.25 25.70
CA GLN A 15 43.33 -0.27 24.62
C GLN A 15 43.30 -1.68 24.05
N GLN A 16 42.42 -2.53 24.59
CA GLN A 16 42.12 -3.83 24.00
C GLN A 16 41.33 -3.59 22.71
N GLY A 17 41.96 -3.87 21.57
CA GLY A 17 41.30 -3.90 20.27
C GLY A 17 40.40 -5.13 20.13
N PHE A 18 39.46 -5.08 19.19
CA PHE A 18 38.57 -6.20 18.89
C PHE A 18 39.36 -7.40 18.35
N THR A 19 38.95 -8.61 18.74
CA THR A 19 39.53 -9.82 18.18
C THR A 19 38.91 -10.12 16.81
N LEU A 20 39.65 -10.79 15.93
CA LEU A 20 39.12 -11.22 14.63
C LEU A 20 37.90 -12.15 14.79
N LEU A 21 37.92 -12.99 15.84
CA LEU A 21 36.81 -13.87 16.21
C LEU A 21 35.52 -13.09 16.51
N GLU A 22 35.65 -11.95 17.18
CA GLU A 22 34.52 -11.11 17.55
C GLU A 22 33.86 -10.47 16.33
N VAL A 23 34.67 -10.03 15.36
CA VAL A 23 34.17 -9.47 14.10
C VAL A 23 33.45 -10.53 13.27
N ILE A 24 33.98 -11.75 13.16
CA ILE A 24 33.31 -12.80 12.38
C ILE A 24 31.99 -13.25 13.02
N ILE A 25 31.93 -13.31 14.36
CA ILE A 25 30.69 -13.62 15.09
C ILE A 25 29.67 -12.48 14.87
N ALA A 26 30.10 -11.22 15.00
CA ALA A 26 29.24 -10.06 14.78
C ALA A 26 28.67 -10.04 13.34
N LEU A 27 29.51 -10.28 12.33
CA LEU A 27 29.09 -10.35 10.93
C LEU A 27 28.16 -11.54 10.66
N SER A 28 28.36 -12.66 11.34
CA SER A 28 27.49 -13.84 11.22
C SER A 28 26.09 -13.54 11.74
N ILE A 29 25.99 -12.93 12.92
CA ILE A 29 24.71 -12.50 13.51
C ILE A 29 24.05 -11.42 12.62
N PHE A 30 24.84 -10.47 12.14
CA PHE A 30 24.37 -9.40 11.26
C PHE A 30 23.81 -9.93 9.94
N ALA A 31 24.49 -10.90 9.32
CA ALA A 31 24.04 -11.53 8.08
C ALA A 31 22.66 -12.20 8.26
N VAL A 32 22.46 -12.92 9.37
CA VAL A 32 21.16 -13.50 9.73
C VAL A 32 20.09 -12.41 9.92
N GLY A 33 20.47 -11.30 10.56
CA GLY A 33 19.59 -10.13 10.74
C GLY A 33 19.09 -9.52 9.43
N ILE A 34 19.97 -9.35 8.43
CA ILE A 34 19.58 -8.79 7.12
C ILE A 34 18.60 -9.70 6.38
N LEU A 35 18.75 -11.02 6.49
CA LEU A 35 17.81 -11.97 5.88
C LEU A 35 16.41 -11.81 6.48
N ALA A 36 16.30 -11.64 7.80
CA ALA A 36 15.02 -11.37 8.46
C ALA A 36 14.38 -10.07 7.94
N VAL A 37 15.16 -9.00 7.79
CA VAL A 37 14.68 -7.72 7.23
C VAL A 37 14.25 -7.85 5.77
N SER A 38 14.97 -8.62 4.96
CA SER A 38 14.61 -8.89 3.56
C SER A 38 13.21 -9.51 3.46
N LEU A 39 12.88 -10.47 4.34
CA LEU A 39 11.55 -11.06 4.40
C LEU A 39 10.48 -10.01 4.73
N MET A 40 10.74 -9.09 5.68
CA MET A 40 9.82 -7.99 6.01
C MET A 40 9.61 -7.03 4.83
N GLN A 41 10.65 -6.74 4.05
CA GLN A 41 10.54 -5.90 2.87
C GLN A 41 9.54 -6.47 1.86
N THR A 42 9.48 -7.80 1.70
CA THR A 42 8.49 -8.42 0.79
C THR A 42 7.05 -8.15 1.23
N ALA A 43 6.77 -8.19 2.53
CA ALA A 43 5.44 -7.90 3.07
C ALA A 43 5.07 -6.42 2.90
N ALA A 44 6.03 -5.52 3.16
CA ALA A 44 5.85 -4.09 2.93
C ALA A 44 5.54 -3.79 1.45
N LEU A 45 6.30 -4.35 0.51
CA LEU A 45 6.07 -4.20 -0.92
C LEU A 45 4.69 -4.70 -1.35
N ARG A 46 4.22 -5.82 -0.79
CA ARG A 46 2.87 -6.35 -1.04
C ARG A 46 1.79 -5.39 -0.56
N SER A 47 1.95 -4.83 0.64
CA SER A 47 1.02 -3.85 1.20
C SER A 47 0.95 -2.59 0.34
N THR A 48 2.11 -2.03 -0.04
CA THR A 48 2.19 -0.86 -0.91
C THR A 48 1.58 -1.12 -2.30
N SER A 49 1.84 -2.29 -2.89
CA SER A 49 1.24 -2.67 -4.18
C SER A 49 -0.29 -2.73 -4.10
N SER A 50 -0.83 -3.32 -3.03
CA SER A 50 -2.27 -3.41 -2.79
C SER A 50 -2.90 -2.03 -2.56
N ALA A 51 -2.24 -1.17 -1.79
CA ALA A 51 -2.69 0.21 -1.58
C ALA A 51 -2.71 1.00 -2.90
N ARG A 52 -1.65 0.88 -3.71
CA ARG A 52 -1.58 1.52 -5.04
C ARG A 52 -2.71 1.06 -5.96
N GLN A 53 -3.02 -0.23 -5.99
CA GLN A 53 -4.14 -0.75 -6.79
C GLN A 53 -5.48 -0.14 -6.36
N ARG A 54 -5.73 -0.03 -5.04
CA ARG A 54 -6.94 0.62 -4.52
C ARG A 54 -7.03 2.10 -4.91
N THR A 55 -5.92 2.84 -4.84
CA THR A 55 -5.89 4.25 -5.27
C THR A 55 -6.20 4.39 -6.76
N ILE A 56 -5.64 3.50 -7.60
CA ILE A 56 -5.94 3.49 -9.04
C ILE A 56 -7.42 3.19 -9.26
N ALA A 57 -7.97 2.14 -8.63
CA ALA A 57 -9.38 1.79 -8.73
C ALA A 57 -10.30 2.94 -8.29
N ALA A 58 -9.99 3.63 -7.18
CA ALA A 58 -10.74 4.80 -6.74
C ALA A 58 -10.68 5.97 -7.76
N SER A 59 -9.51 6.21 -8.36
CA SER A 59 -9.37 7.21 -9.43
C SER A 59 -10.24 6.88 -10.65
N TRP A 60 -10.30 5.60 -11.03
CA TRP A 60 -11.18 5.13 -12.10
C TRP A 60 -12.65 5.34 -11.74
N ILE A 61 -13.08 4.97 -10.52
CA ILE A 61 -14.44 5.23 -10.03
C ILE A 61 -14.77 6.71 -10.14
N SER A 62 -13.94 7.59 -9.59
CA SER A 62 -14.19 9.04 -9.61
C SER A 62 -14.36 9.59 -11.03
N SER A 63 -13.48 9.20 -11.97
CA SER A 63 -13.59 9.62 -13.37
C SER A 63 -14.86 9.09 -14.03
N HIS A 64 -15.25 7.85 -13.73
CA HIS A 64 -16.47 7.26 -14.26
C HIS A 64 -17.74 7.89 -13.68
N MET A 65 -17.73 8.22 -12.39
CA MET A 65 -18.81 8.96 -11.75
C MET A 65 -18.99 10.34 -12.37
N GLU A 66 -17.90 11.05 -12.67
CA GLU A 66 -17.95 12.33 -13.36
C GLU A 66 -18.57 12.20 -14.77
N GLN A 67 -18.21 11.15 -15.51
CA GLN A 67 -18.84 10.84 -16.80
C GLN A 67 -20.35 10.58 -16.64
N ILE A 68 -20.75 9.79 -15.64
CA ILE A 68 -22.17 9.51 -15.36
C ILE A 68 -22.93 10.79 -15.00
N ILE A 69 -22.37 11.64 -14.14
CA ILE A 69 -22.98 12.91 -13.73
C ILE A 69 -23.20 13.83 -14.94
N ASN A 70 -22.19 13.94 -15.81
CA ASN A 70 -22.25 14.74 -17.05
C ASN A 70 -23.11 14.09 -18.15
N THR A 71 -23.43 12.81 -18.03
CA THR A 71 -24.33 12.12 -18.97
C THR A 71 -25.78 12.50 -18.70
N PRO A 72 -26.56 12.89 -19.72
CA PRO A 72 -27.97 13.20 -19.57
C PRO A 72 -28.74 12.01 -18.96
N TYR A 73 -29.68 12.30 -18.06
CA TYR A 73 -30.43 11.28 -17.32
C TYR A 73 -31.16 10.27 -18.22
N ALA A 74 -31.59 10.72 -19.41
CA ALA A 74 -32.31 9.90 -20.39
C ALA A 74 -31.47 8.79 -21.06
N VAL A 75 -30.14 8.91 -21.06
CA VAL A 75 -29.21 7.97 -21.72
C VAL A 75 -28.43 7.09 -20.73
N LEU A 76 -28.75 7.14 -19.43
CA LEU A 76 -28.22 6.20 -18.46
C LEU A 76 -28.80 4.80 -18.71
N THR A 77 -28.17 4.05 -19.61
CA THR A 77 -28.46 2.63 -19.82
C THR A 77 -27.59 1.79 -18.89
N ASP A 78 -28.22 0.76 -18.35
CA ASP A 78 -27.60 -0.27 -17.54
C ASP A 78 -26.43 -0.91 -18.31
N ASN A 79 -25.27 -1.04 -17.67
CA ASN A 79 -24.04 -1.67 -18.17
C ASN A 79 -23.12 -0.82 -19.05
N VAL A 80 -22.53 0.23 -18.47
CA VAL A 80 -21.21 0.69 -18.92
C VAL A 80 -20.16 -0.25 -18.34
N VAL A 81 -19.62 -1.13 -19.19
CA VAL A 81 -18.45 -1.94 -18.88
C VAL A 81 -17.24 -1.31 -19.55
N VAL A 82 -16.42 -0.60 -18.78
CA VAL A 82 -15.09 -0.20 -19.27
C VAL A 82 -14.11 -1.27 -18.84
N GLU A 83 -13.75 -2.12 -19.79
CA GLU A 83 -12.64 -3.05 -19.67
C GLU A 83 -11.34 -2.33 -20.03
N ASP A 84 -10.55 -1.98 -19.01
CA ASP A 84 -9.12 -1.83 -19.19
C ASP A 84 -8.47 -3.20 -18.93
N THR A 85 -7.35 -3.48 -19.57
CA THR A 85 -6.54 -4.72 -19.54
C THR A 85 -6.25 -5.30 -18.14
N LYS A 86 -6.56 -4.54 -17.08
CA LYS A 86 -6.38 -4.90 -15.67
C LYS A 86 -7.55 -4.54 -14.75
N TYR A 87 -8.49 -3.68 -15.15
CA TYR A 87 -9.60 -3.25 -14.30
C TYR A 87 -10.91 -3.32 -15.10
N THR A 88 -11.91 -4.00 -14.54
CA THR A 88 -13.25 -4.08 -15.10
C THR A 88 -14.17 -3.25 -14.23
N VAL A 89 -14.65 -2.13 -14.77
CA VAL A 89 -15.70 -1.31 -14.15
C VAL A 89 -17.03 -1.83 -14.64
N THR A 90 -17.95 -2.13 -13.73
CA THR A 90 -19.33 -2.51 -14.04
C THR A 90 -20.26 -1.52 -13.38
N CYS A 91 -21.24 -1.02 -14.12
CA CYS A 91 -22.24 -0.09 -13.64
C CYS A 91 -23.60 -0.77 -13.79
N THR A 92 -24.20 -1.17 -12.67
CA THR A 92 -25.56 -1.73 -12.66
C THR A 92 -26.53 -0.68 -12.12
N VAL A 93 -27.53 -0.34 -12.91
CA VAL A 93 -28.55 0.65 -12.58
C VAL A 93 -29.81 -0.10 -12.19
N ASP A 94 -30.11 -0.13 -10.89
CA ASP A 94 -31.30 -0.82 -10.39
C ASP A 94 -32.59 -0.10 -10.86
N PRO A 95 -33.68 -0.87 -11.09
CA PRO A 95 -34.95 -0.31 -11.51
C PRO A 95 -35.46 0.71 -10.48
N PRO A 96 -36.15 1.78 -10.93
CA PRO A 96 -36.39 2.96 -10.12
C PRO A 96 -37.19 2.67 -8.86
N VAL A 97 -36.65 3.02 -7.69
CA VAL A 97 -37.37 3.03 -6.42
C VAL A 97 -37.69 4.49 -6.09
N ASN A 98 -38.96 4.87 -6.15
CA ASN A 98 -39.46 6.19 -5.76
C ASN A 98 -38.76 7.38 -6.48
N ASN A 99 -38.94 7.48 -7.80
CA ASN A 99 -38.49 8.64 -8.61
C ASN A 99 -36.96 8.82 -8.74
N GLY A 100 -36.14 7.85 -8.34
CA GLY A 100 -34.69 7.83 -8.58
C GLY A 100 -34.18 6.49 -9.06
N ARG A 101 -33.08 6.52 -9.82
CA ARG A 101 -32.29 5.36 -10.24
C ARG A 101 -31.12 5.19 -9.28
N GLN A 102 -30.96 4.01 -8.70
CA GLN A 102 -29.75 3.67 -7.95
C GLN A 102 -28.71 3.14 -8.93
N VAL A 103 -27.49 3.69 -8.86
CA VAL A 103 -26.36 3.35 -9.70
C VAL A 103 -25.31 2.68 -8.81
N HIS A 104 -25.13 1.38 -8.99
CA HIS A 104 -24.10 0.60 -8.33
C HIS A 104 -22.89 0.52 -9.26
N LEU A 105 -21.80 1.22 -8.91
CA LEU A 105 -20.52 1.09 -9.59
C LEU A 105 -19.66 0.07 -8.86
N THR A 106 -19.34 -1.03 -9.53
CA THR A 106 -18.39 -2.02 -9.02
C THR A 106 -17.16 -2.04 -9.90
N VAL A 107 -16.00 -1.73 -9.32
CA VAL A 107 -14.71 -1.88 -10.00
C VAL A 107 -14.03 -3.13 -9.50
N SER A 108 -13.72 -4.04 -10.40
CA SER A 108 -13.04 -5.30 -10.09
C SER A 108 -11.70 -5.40 -10.81
N TRP A 109 -10.74 -6.07 -10.19
CA TRP A 109 -9.44 -6.36 -10.78
C TRP A 109 -8.88 -7.69 -10.28
N PRO A 110 -8.14 -8.43 -11.12
CA PRO A 110 -7.47 -9.64 -10.71
C PRO A 110 -6.27 -9.30 -9.82
N ASP A 111 -6.28 -9.79 -8.58
CA ASP A 111 -5.12 -9.78 -7.69
C ASP A 111 -4.72 -11.23 -7.37
N ARG A 112 -3.62 -11.68 -7.98
CA ARG A 112 -3.01 -13.01 -7.76
C ARG A 112 -3.99 -14.20 -7.78
N GLY A 113 -4.88 -14.23 -8.77
CA GLY A 113 -5.83 -15.33 -8.98
C GLY A 113 -7.15 -15.21 -8.21
N THR A 114 -7.32 -14.17 -7.39
CA THR A 114 -8.61 -13.81 -6.78
C THR A 114 -9.06 -12.46 -7.31
N ASN A 115 -10.31 -12.34 -7.77
CA ASN A 115 -10.84 -11.05 -8.20
C ASN A 115 -11.16 -10.20 -6.97
N ARG A 116 -10.58 -9.00 -6.87
CA ARG A 116 -10.88 -8.03 -5.82
C ARG A 116 -11.84 -6.99 -6.39
N SER A 117 -12.83 -6.56 -5.61
CA SER A 117 -13.74 -5.50 -6.01
C SER A 117 -13.82 -4.39 -4.97
N VAL A 118 -14.11 -3.19 -5.44
CA VAL A 118 -14.59 -2.06 -4.65
C VAL A 118 -15.95 -1.69 -5.20
N ASN A 119 -16.93 -1.67 -4.31
CA ASN A 119 -18.32 -1.37 -4.64
C ASN A 119 -18.61 0.06 -4.18
N PHE A 120 -19.30 0.82 -5.01
CA PHE A 120 -19.74 2.16 -4.74
C PHE A 120 -21.21 2.30 -5.11
N ASP A 121 -22.03 2.71 -4.15
CA ASP A 121 -23.47 2.86 -4.34
C ASP A 121 -23.82 4.36 -4.42
N MET A 122 -24.50 4.77 -5.49
CA MET A 122 -24.99 6.12 -5.66
C MET A 122 -26.50 6.11 -5.95
N ILE A 123 -27.25 7.04 -5.37
CA ILE A 123 -28.66 7.25 -5.72
C ILE A 123 -28.77 8.51 -6.57
N ARG A 124 -29.28 8.38 -7.80
CA ARG A 124 -29.57 9.51 -8.68
C ARG A 124 -31.08 9.67 -8.84
N VAL A 125 -31.65 10.71 -8.21
CA VAL A 125 -33.07 11.04 -8.32
C VAL A 125 -33.35 11.77 -9.64
N SER A 126 -34.49 11.47 -10.28
CA SER A 126 -34.94 12.19 -11.48
C SER A 126 -35.61 13.52 -11.10
N GLY A 127 -35.08 14.63 -11.61
CA GLY A 127 -35.62 15.99 -11.50
C GLY A 127 -34.95 16.79 -10.39
N ILE A 128 -34.42 18.00 -10.64
CA ILE A 128 -34.83 19.07 -11.59
C ILE A 128 -33.83 19.23 -12.74
#